data_AF-A0A183Q250-F1
#
_entry.id   AF-A0A183Q250-F1
#
_cell.length_a   1.000
_cell.length_b   1.000
_cell.length_c   1.000
_cell.angle_alpha   90.00
_cell.angle_beta   90.00
_cell.angle_gamma   90.00
#
_symmetry.space_group_name_H-M   'P 1'
#
loop_
_entity.id
_entity.type
_entity.pdbx_description
1 polymer ?
#
loop_
_entity_poly.entity_id
_entity_poly.type
_entity_poly.pdbx_seq_one_letter_code
_entity_poly.pdbx_strand_id
1 'polypeptide(L)'
;MGWVLSTEARQFWIGGLIKLIVHEFNGQHRHVIQTWTDHTPVTLRFLHHHSPVLENLKANDIACLSIDYASGKWGVHYCTETKYFVCELLSIPNRRVIIGRPHLAVTPNTTITLHHNHTINRNNS
;
A
#
# COMPACT_ATOMS: atom_id res chain seq x y z
N MET A 1 -28.02 -5.74 -39.36
CA MET A 1 -27.03 -6.57 -38.63
C MET A 1 -26.15 -5.63 -37.80
N GLY A 2 -26.67 -5.13 -36.68
CA GLY A 2 -25.92 -4.26 -35.78
C GLY A 2 -25.37 -5.10 -34.64
N TRP A 3 -24.09 -5.42 -34.68
CA TRP A 3 -23.39 -6.00 -33.53
C TRP A 3 -23.19 -4.89 -32.50
N VAL A 4 -24.24 -4.59 -31.75
CA VAL A 4 -24.05 -3.96 -30.44
C VAL A 4 -23.42 -5.06 -29.60
N LEU A 5 -22.07 -5.04 -29.51
CA LEU A 5 -21.33 -5.71 -28.46
C LEU A 5 -22.12 -5.49 -27.18
N SER A 6 -22.63 -6.57 -26.58
CA SER A 6 -23.35 -6.51 -25.30
C SER A 6 -22.51 -5.65 -24.38
N THR A 7 -23.05 -4.53 -23.94
CA THR A 7 -22.38 -3.48 -23.17
C THR A 7 -21.35 -4.09 -22.23
N GLU A 8 -20.09 -4.15 -22.67
CA GLU A 8 -19.00 -4.58 -21.82
C GLU A 8 -19.05 -3.66 -20.62
N ALA A 9 -18.99 -4.21 -19.40
CA ALA A 9 -19.16 -3.40 -18.20
C ALA A 9 -18.17 -2.24 -18.30
N ARG A 10 -18.69 -1.00 -18.46
CA ARG A 10 -17.88 0.19 -18.79
C ARG A 10 -16.94 0.62 -17.65
N GLN A 11 -16.80 -0.25 -16.67
CA GLN A 11 -16.21 0.00 -15.38
C GLN A 11 -15.24 -1.12 -15.06
N PHE A 12 -14.09 -0.72 -14.53
CA PHE A 12 -13.09 -1.64 -13.99
C PHE A 12 -12.75 -1.23 -12.57
N TRP A 13 -12.35 -2.21 -11.76
CA TRP A 13 -11.93 -2.00 -10.38
C TRP A 13 -10.59 -1.27 -10.31
N ILE A 14 -10.51 -0.37 -9.32
CA ILE A 14 -9.27 0.19 -8.79
C ILE A 14 -9.15 -0.20 -7.32
N GLY A 15 -7.97 0.00 -6.71
CA GLY A 15 -7.70 -0.35 -5.31
C GLY A 15 -8.46 0.49 -4.26
N GLY A 16 -9.58 1.12 -4.61
CA GLY A 16 -10.31 2.02 -3.73
C GLY A 16 -11.44 1.32 -2.97
N LEU A 17 -11.56 1.63 -1.68
CA LEU A 17 -12.58 1.11 -0.78
C LEU A 17 -13.40 2.25 -0.18
N ILE A 18 -14.67 1.99 0.09
CA ILE A 18 -15.59 2.89 0.81
C ILE A 18 -16.19 2.13 1.97
N LYS A 19 -16.11 2.71 3.17
CA LYS A 19 -16.74 2.17 4.38
C LYS A 19 -17.68 3.20 4.99
N LEU A 20 -18.89 2.77 5.35
CA LEU A 20 -19.79 3.60 6.14
C LEU A 20 -19.38 3.56 7.61
N ILE A 21 -19.22 4.75 8.19
CA ILE A 21 -19.00 5.00 9.59
C ILE A 21 -20.23 5.68 10.16
N VAL A 22 -20.80 5.06 11.18
CA VAL A 22 -21.93 5.60 11.93
C VAL A 22 -21.37 6.22 13.19
N HIS A 23 -20.94 7.46 13.06
CA HIS A 23 -20.50 8.29 14.18
C HIS A 23 -21.09 9.68 13.98
N GLU A 24 -21.54 10.30 15.05
CA GLU A 24 -22.07 11.66 14.97
C GLU A 24 -20.91 12.64 14.74
N PHE A 25 -21.01 13.43 13.68
CA PHE A 25 -20.06 14.51 13.37
C PHE A 25 -20.84 15.66 12.75
N ASN A 26 -20.76 16.86 13.36
CA ASN A 26 -21.52 18.05 12.96
C ASN A 26 -23.04 17.79 12.77
N GLY A 27 -23.67 17.02 13.65
CA GLY A 27 -25.10 16.70 13.57
C GLY A 27 -25.47 15.74 12.42
N GLN A 28 -24.49 15.16 11.72
CA GLN A 28 -24.71 14.07 10.78
C GLN A 28 -24.28 12.73 11.40
N HIS A 29 -25.15 11.73 11.30
CA HIS A 29 -24.94 10.41 11.89
C HIS A 29 -24.24 9.41 10.96
N ARG A 30 -24.07 9.74 9.67
CA ARG A 30 -23.57 8.81 8.64
C ARG A 30 -22.49 9.49 7.80
N HIS A 31 -21.27 9.00 7.92
CA HIS A 31 -20.12 9.46 7.16
C HIS A 31 -19.49 8.29 6.42
N VAL A 32 -18.90 8.56 5.26
CA VAL A 32 -18.20 7.52 4.50
C VAL A 32 -16.73 7.87 4.42
N ILE A 33 -15.89 6.89 4.72
CA ILE A 33 -14.44 7.01 4.56
C ILE A 33 -14.01 6.23 3.34
N GLN A 34 -13.17 6.87 2.53
CA GLN A 34 -12.46 6.25 1.43
C GLN A 34 -11.06 5.85 1.90
N THR A 35 -10.61 4.66 1.49
CA THR A 35 -9.22 4.21 1.68
C THR A 35 -8.71 3.52 0.43
N TRP A 36 -7.40 3.49 0.24
CA TRP A 36 -6.74 2.66 -0.76
C TRP A 36 -6.32 1.32 -0.15
N THR A 37 -6.30 0.25 -0.96
CA THR A 37 -5.87 -1.10 -0.55
C THR A 37 -4.37 -1.18 -0.24
N ASP A 38 -3.57 -0.27 -0.76
CA ASP A 38 -2.14 -0.14 -0.48
C ASP A 38 -1.84 0.77 0.73
N HIS A 39 -2.88 1.26 1.39
CA HIS A 39 -2.81 2.16 2.54
C HIS A 39 -2.16 3.52 2.26
N THR A 40 -1.98 3.91 1.00
CA THR A 40 -1.55 5.26 0.69
C THR A 40 -2.63 6.28 1.10
N PRO A 41 -2.24 7.53 1.46
CA PRO A 41 -3.21 8.55 1.82
C PRO A 41 -4.14 8.91 0.65
N VAL A 42 -5.43 9.08 0.94
CA VAL A 42 -6.39 9.59 -0.05
C VAL A 42 -6.25 11.11 -0.17
N THR A 43 -5.78 11.57 -1.33
CA THR A 43 -5.63 13.01 -1.65
C THR A 43 -6.66 13.53 -2.65
N LEU A 44 -7.38 12.64 -3.33
CA LEU A 44 -8.37 12.97 -4.35
C LEU A 44 -9.60 12.06 -4.22
N ARG A 45 -10.77 12.64 -4.48
CA ARG A 45 -12.05 11.93 -4.61
C ARG A 45 -12.81 12.42 -5.83
N PHE A 46 -13.15 11.52 -6.75
CA PHE A 46 -13.91 11.83 -7.96
C PHE A 46 -15.17 10.96 -8.10
N LEU A 47 -15.89 10.81 -6.98
CA LEU A 47 -17.11 10.01 -6.95
C LEU A 47 -18.22 10.62 -7.79
N HIS A 48 -18.95 9.74 -8.46
CA HIS A 48 -20.27 10.07 -8.96
C HIS A 48 -21.22 10.30 -7.78
N HIS A 49 -21.91 11.45 -7.77
CA HIS A 49 -22.71 11.91 -6.63
C HIS A 49 -23.89 10.99 -6.27
N HIS A 50 -24.32 10.13 -7.20
CA HIS A 50 -25.41 9.20 -7.00
C HIS A 50 -24.92 7.76 -7.15
N SER A 51 -24.84 7.03 -6.04
CA SER A 51 -24.67 5.58 -6.04
C SER A 51 -25.73 4.95 -5.12
N PRO A 52 -26.64 4.12 -5.66
CA PRO A 52 -27.60 3.36 -4.85
C PRO A 52 -26.92 2.48 -3.81
N VAL A 53 -25.70 2.01 -4.09
CA VAL A 53 -24.92 1.20 -3.14
C VAL A 53 -24.54 2.05 -1.92
N LEU A 54 -24.15 3.30 -2.12
CA LEU A 54 -23.77 4.22 -1.04
C LEU A 54 -24.93 4.50 -0.07
N GLU A 55 -26.14 4.63 -0.60
CA GLU A 55 -27.35 4.86 0.19
C GLU A 55 -27.71 3.64 1.05
N ASN A 56 -27.51 2.44 0.50
CA ASN A 56 -27.85 1.15 1.10
C ASN A 56 -26.73 0.51 1.95
N LEU A 57 -25.53 1.09 1.98
CA LEU A 57 -24.43 0.64 2.82
C LEU A 57 -24.85 0.65 4.31
N LYS A 58 -24.64 -0.46 5.02
CA LYS A 58 -24.86 -0.56 6.47
C LYS A 58 -23.58 -0.23 7.23
N ALA A 59 -23.70 -0.05 8.55
CA ALA A 59 -22.54 0.15 9.40
C ALA A 59 -21.56 -1.01 9.24
N ASN A 60 -20.27 -0.70 9.09
CA ASN A 60 -19.18 -1.65 8.82
C ASN A 60 -19.17 -2.34 7.45
N ASP A 61 -20.17 -2.13 6.58
CA ASP A 61 -20.11 -2.62 5.22
C ASP A 61 -18.98 -1.93 4.45
N ILE A 62 -18.35 -2.69 3.56
CA ILE A 62 -17.30 -2.22 2.66
C ILE A 62 -17.82 -2.36 1.22
N ALA A 63 -17.70 -1.28 0.46
CA ALA A 63 -17.92 -1.25 -0.97
C ALA A 63 -16.61 -0.92 -1.70
N CYS A 64 -16.56 -1.27 -2.99
CA CYS A 64 -15.38 -1.12 -3.83
C CYS A 64 -15.58 -0.02 -4.87
N LEU A 65 -14.48 0.66 -5.24
CA LEU A 65 -14.46 1.71 -6.24
C LEU A 65 -14.12 1.17 -7.62
N SER A 66 -14.88 1.62 -8.62
CA SER A 66 -14.60 1.37 -10.04
C SER A 66 -14.50 2.67 -10.81
N ILE A 67 -13.82 2.66 -11.96
CA ILE A 67 -13.72 3.81 -12.86
C ILE A 67 -14.54 3.52 -14.12
N ASP A 68 -15.45 4.42 -14.48
CA ASP A 68 -16.02 4.46 -15.82
C ASP A 68 -14.97 4.97 -16.82
N TYR A 69 -14.54 4.14 -17.78
CA TYR A 69 -13.40 4.48 -18.65
C TYR A 69 -13.70 5.65 -19.62
N ALA A 70 -14.97 5.95 -19.87
CA ALA A 70 -15.36 7.02 -20.79
C ALA A 70 -15.35 8.40 -20.12
N SER A 71 -15.79 8.49 -18.86
CA SER A 71 -15.92 9.74 -18.11
C SER A 71 -14.83 9.95 -17.06
N GLY A 72 -14.11 8.90 -16.67
CA GLY A 72 -13.16 8.89 -15.56
C GLY A 72 -13.80 8.99 -14.17
N LYS A 73 -15.13 9.10 -14.09
CA LYS A 73 -15.86 9.19 -12.81
C LYS A 73 -15.84 7.87 -12.09
N TRP A 74 -15.83 7.94 -10.76
CA TRP A 74 -15.77 6.75 -9.93
C TRP A 74 -17.17 6.29 -9.51
N GLY A 75 -17.44 5.00 -9.68
CA GLY A 75 -18.63 4.32 -9.19
C GLY A 75 -18.35 3.57 -7.88
N VAL A 76 -19.38 3.41 -7.05
CA VAL A 76 -19.36 2.60 -5.82
C VAL A 76 -20.23 1.37 -6.05
N HIS A 77 -19.66 0.19 -5.82
CA HIS A 77 -20.27 -1.11 -6.14
C HIS A 77 -19.99 -2.12 -5.02
N TYR A 78 -20.81 -3.16 -4.90
CA TYR A 78 -20.48 -4.26 -3.99
C TYR A 78 -19.24 -4.99 -4.50
N CYS A 79 -18.29 -5.27 -3.61
CA CYS A 79 -17.03 -5.93 -3.97
C CYS A 79 -17.20 -7.34 -4.54
N THR A 80 -18.39 -7.93 -4.44
CA THR A 80 -18.75 -9.23 -5.01
C THR A 80 -19.07 -9.17 -6.51
N GLU A 81 -19.26 -7.98 -7.10
CA GLU A 81 -19.47 -7.84 -8.53
C GLU A 81 -18.20 -8.25 -9.31
N THR A 82 -18.38 -9.02 -10.38
CA THR A 82 -17.27 -9.35 -11.29
C THR A 82 -17.04 -8.21 -12.27
N LYS A 83 -15.85 -7.62 -12.26
CA LYS A 83 -15.39 -6.62 -13.23
C LYS A 83 -13.91 -6.86 -13.56
N TYR A 84 -13.45 -6.33 -14.68
CA TYR A 84 -12.01 -6.19 -14.93
C TYR A 84 -11.38 -5.29 -13.86
N PHE A 85 -10.06 -5.32 -13.74
CA PHE A 85 -9.32 -4.54 -12.75
C PHE A 85 -7.99 -4.06 -13.31
N VAL A 86 -7.47 -2.97 -12.75
CA VAL A 86 -6.14 -2.44 -13.04
C VAL A 86 -5.31 -2.44 -11.77
N CYS A 87 -4.05 -2.90 -11.88
CA CYS A 87 -3.10 -2.89 -10.78
C CYS A 87 -1.94 -1.93 -11.06
N GLU A 88 -1.44 -1.29 -10.01
CA GLU A 88 -0.16 -0.59 -10.02
C GLU A 88 0.91 -1.49 -9.37
N LEU A 89 2.11 -1.49 -9.96
CA LEU A 89 3.25 -2.25 -9.48
C LEU A 89 4.42 -1.29 -9.26
N LEU A 90 4.88 -1.19 -8.01
CA LEU A 90 6.07 -0.40 -7.67
C LEU A 90 7.33 -1.25 -7.83
N SER A 91 8.24 -0.82 -8.70
CA SER A 91 9.55 -1.46 -8.82
C SER A 91 10.47 -0.98 -7.70
N ILE A 92 10.83 -1.87 -6.78
CA ILE A 92 11.83 -1.57 -5.74
C ILE A 92 13.22 -1.79 -6.35
N PRO A 93 14.07 -0.75 -6.47
CA PRO A 93 15.42 -0.94 -6.97
C PRO A 93 16.21 -1.82 -5.98
N ASN A 94 16.82 -2.88 -6.51
CA ASN A 94 17.71 -3.75 -5.74
C ASN A 94 18.92 -2.91 -5.30
N ARG A 95 18.91 -2.40 -4.06
CA ARG A 95 20.08 -1.77 -3.47
C ARG A 95 21.10 -2.89 -3.29
N ARG A 96 21.97 -3.08 -4.28
CA ARG A 96 23.21 -3.85 -4.10
C ARG A 96 23.86 -3.22 -2.88
N VAL A 97 23.87 -3.95 -1.77
CA VAL A 97 24.73 -3.63 -0.64
C VAL A 97 26.14 -3.78 -1.19
N ILE A 98 26.71 -2.68 -1.68
CA ILE A 98 28.16 -2.60 -1.85
C ILE A 98 28.65 -2.64 -0.41
N ILE A 99 28.89 -3.85 0.10
CA ILE A 99 29.77 -4.05 1.23
C ILE A 99 31.09 -3.47 0.75
N GLY A 100 31.33 -2.20 1.05
CA GLY A 100 32.63 -1.61 0.86
C GLY A 100 33.59 -2.52 1.60
N ARG A 101 34.42 -3.24 0.85
CA ARG A 101 35.66 -3.82 1.39
C ARG A 101 36.30 -2.68 2.17
N PRO A 102 36.56 -2.80 3.49
CA PRO A 102 37.41 -1.81 4.13
C PRO A 102 38.73 -1.85 3.38
N HIS A 103 39.01 -0.77 2.64
CA HIS A 103 40.32 -0.57 2.05
C HIS A 103 41.27 -0.48 3.24
N LEU A 104 42.02 -1.55 3.47
CA LEU A 104 43.09 -1.60 4.45
C LEU A 104 44.07 -0.49 4.05
N ALA A 105 43.94 0.69 4.65
CA ALA A 105 44.93 1.73 4.54
C ALA A 105 46.16 1.24 5.30
N VAL A 106 47.14 0.74 4.54
CA VAL A 106 48.48 0.48 5.07
C VAL A 106 49.09 1.85 5.38
N THR A 107 49.06 2.25 6.65
CA THR A 107 49.91 3.32 7.17
C THR A 107 51.11 2.69 7.88
N PRO A 108 52.35 3.03 7.50
CA PRO A 108 53.52 2.50 8.18
C PRO A 108 53.72 3.22 9.51
N ASN A 109 54.10 2.45 10.52
CA ASN A 109 54.76 2.86 11.76
C ASN A 109 53.87 3.43 12.85
N THR A 110 53.40 2.54 13.73
CA THR A 110 53.29 2.88 15.15
C THR A 110 53.72 1.67 15.97
N THR A 111 54.91 1.78 16.55
CA THR A 111 55.47 0.83 17.52
C THR A 111 54.55 0.80 18.73
N ILE A 112 53.77 -0.27 18.91
CA ILE A 112 53.06 -0.53 20.16
C ILE A 112 53.87 -1.61 20.90
N THR A 113 54.49 -1.17 21.98
CA THR A 113 55.22 -1.98 22.95
C THR A 113 54.31 -3.07 23.54
N LEU A 114 54.72 -4.33 23.38
CA LEU A 114 54.10 -5.48 24.04
C LEU A 114 54.37 -5.40 25.55
N HIS A 115 53.36 -5.10 26.35
CA HIS A 115 53.39 -5.43 27.78
C HIS A 115 53.06 -6.91 27.94
N HIS A 116 54.11 -7.69 28.19
CA HIS A 116 54.09 -9.11 28.49
C HIS A 116 53.61 -9.33 29.93
N ASN A 117 52.51 -10.06 30.14
CA ASN A 117 52.19 -10.66 31.43
C ASN A 117 51.71 -12.10 31.23
N HIS A 118 52.69 -13.00 31.27
CA HIS A 118 52.49 -14.44 31.41
C HIS A 118 52.25 -14.76 32.90
N THR A 119 51.10 -15.32 33.24
CA THR A 119 50.91 -16.09 34.48
C THR A 119 50.94 -17.57 34.13
N ILE A 120 52.11 -18.18 34.37
CA ILE A 120 52.29 -19.64 34.40
C ILE A 120 51.90 -20.09 35.80
N ASN A 121 50.84 -20.90 35.93
CA ASN A 121 50.67 -21.79 37.07
C ASN A 121 50.73 -23.24 36.57
N ARG A 122 51.94 -23.80 36.66
CA ARG A 122 52.17 -25.24 36.79
C ARG A 122 51.73 -25.65 38.19
N ASN A 123 50.94 -26.71 38.31
CA ASN A 123 51.02 -27.66 39.42
C ASN A 123 50.57 -29.02 38.89
N ASN A 124 51.52 -29.95 38.79
CA ASN A 124 51.27 -31.38 38.70
C ASN A 124 51.37 -31.95 40.12
N SER A 125 50.27 -32.54 40.60
CA SER A 125 50.18 -33.76 41.44
C SER A 125 48.79 -33.86 42.04
#